data_AF-A0A962HU12-F1
#
_entry.id   AF-A0A962HU12-F1
#
_cell.length_a   1.000
_cell.length_b   1.000
_cell.length_c   1.000
_cell.angle_alpha   90.00
_cell.angle_beta   90.00
_cell.angle_gamma   90.00
#
_symmetry.space_group_name_H-M   'P 1'
#
loop_
_entity.id
_entity.type
_entity.pdbx_description
1 polymer ?
#
loop_
_entity_poly.entity_id
_entity_poly.type
_entity_poly.pdbx_seq_one_letter_code
_entity_poly.pdbx_strand_id
1 'polypeptide(L)' 'GAVEIIFREDKNDPVKLAAREAEYKERFANPFVAGARGFIDDVILPHETRKRICRSLVMLRDKKLENPWRKHGNIPL' A
#
# COMPACT_ATOMS: atom_id res chain seq x y z
N GLY A 1 0.04 13.03 -13.15
CA GLY A 1 -0.41 12.06 -12.12
C GLY A 1 -1.12 10.86 -12.73
N ALA A 2 -1.58 9.88 -11.94
CA ALA A 2 -2.30 8.70 -12.45
C ALA A 2 -3.57 9.08 -13.25
N VAL A 3 -4.28 10.11 -12.80
CA VAL A 3 -5.50 10.66 -13.44
C VAL A 3 -5.21 11.21 -14.84
N GLU A 4 -4.08 11.89 -15.04
CA GLU A 4 -3.69 12.44 -16.35
C GLU A 4 -3.39 11.36 -17.40
N ILE A 5 -2.97 10.16 -16.95
CA ILE A 5 -2.71 9.02 -17.83
C ILE A 5 -4.03 8.32 -18.17
N ILE A 6 -4.89 8.11 -17.17
CA ILE A 6 -6.17 7.40 -17.31
C ILE A 6 -7.20 8.24 -18.08
N PHE A 7 -7.26 9.55 -17.84
CA PHE A 7 -8.20 10.50 -18.45
C PHE A 7 -7.49 11.46 -19.41
N ARG A 8 -6.57 10.94 -20.23
CA ARG A 8 -5.77 11.74 -21.16
C ARG A 8 -6.58 12.55 -22.17
N GLU A 9 -7.80 12.11 -22.47
CA GLU A 9 -8.71 12.75 -23.44
C GLU A 9 -9.36 14.03 -22.86
N ASP A 10 -9.55 14.08 -21.55
CA ASP A 10 -10.11 15.22 -20.83
C ASP A 10 -9.04 16.26 -20.42
N LYS A 11 -7.79 16.07 -20.87
CA LYS A 11 -6.62 16.89 -20.46
C LYS A 11 -6.77 18.38 -20.76
N ASN A 12 -7.57 18.73 -21.76
CA ASN A 12 -7.80 20.11 -22.17
C ASN A 12 -8.89 20.82 -21.35
N ASP A 13 -9.62 20.09 -20.50
CA ASP A 13 -10.66 20.63 -19.62
C ASP A 13 -10.23 20.53 -18.15
N PRO A 14 -9.67 21.61 -17.56
CA PRO A 14 -9.13 21.59 -16.21
C PRO A 14 -10.20 21.34 -15.13
N VAL A 15 -11.47 21.68 -15.40
CA VAL A 15 -12.57 21.49 -14.45
C VAL A 15 -12.94 20.01 -14.36
N LYS A 16 -13.04 19.33 -15.51
CA LYS A 16 -13.27 17.88 -15.55
C LYS A 16 -12.10 17.11 -14.93
N LEU A 17 -10.87 17.54 -15.21
CA LEU A 17 -9.69 16.89 -14.66
C LEU A 17 -9.66 16.95 -13.13
N ALA A 18 -9.96 18.11 -12.53
CA ALA A 18 -10.02 18.27 -11.08
C ALA A 18 -11.13 17.40 -10.44
N ALA A 19 -12.29 17.30 -11.08
CA ALA A 19 -13.37 16.43 -10.62
C ALA A 19 -12.96 14.94 -10.67
N ARG A 20 -12.30 14.50 -11.75
CA ARG A 20 -11.76 13.13 -11.87
C ARG A 20 -10.65 12.85 -10.86
N GLU A 21 -9.85 13.85 -10.51
CA GLU A 21 -8.81 13.70 -9.50
C GLU A 21 -9.41 13.52 -8.09
N ALA A 22 -10.44 14.28 -7.75
CA ALA A 22 -11.19 14.10 -6.52
C ALA A 22 -11.82 12.70 -6.43
N GLU A 23 -12.49 12.26 -7.50
CA GLU A 23 -13.09 10.92 -7.59
C GLU A 23 -12.04 9.81 -7.46
N TYR A 24 -10.91 9.96 -8.14
CA TYR A 24 -9.82 8.99 -8.08
C TYR A 24 -9.22 8.89 -6.67
N LYS A 25 -9.04 10.04 -6.01
CA LYS A 25 -8.51 10.08 -4.65
C LYS A 25 -9.45 9.42 -3.66
N GLU A 26 -10.75 9.68 -3.75
CA GLU A 26 -11.74 9.05 -2.89
C GLU A 26 -11.79 7.53 -3.10
N ARG A 27 -11.79 7.08 -4.36
CA ARG A 27 -11.95 5.66 -4.69
C ARG A 27 -10.69 4.83 -4.47
N PHE A 28 -9.51 5.37 -4.77
CA PHE A 28 -8.28 4.59 -4.80
C PHE A 28 -7.25 4.99 -3.75
N ALA A 29 -7.22 6.26 -3.32
CA ALA A 29 -6.24 6.74 -2.33
C ALA A 29 -6.74 6.56 -0.89
N ASN A 30 -7.32 5.40 -0.59
CA ASN A 30 -7.76 5.01 0.73
C ASN A 30 -7.16 3.62 1.09
N PRO A 31 -6.94 3.33 2.39
CA PRO A 31 -6.30 2.09 2.81
C PRO A 31 -7.18 0.84 2.58
N PHE A 32 -8.48 1.02 2.40
CA PHE A 32 -9.44 -0.08 2.27
C PHE A 32 -9.30 -0.82 0.93
N VAL A 33 -8.88 -0.14 -0.14
CA VAL A 33 -8.59 -0.79 -1.42
C VAL A 33 -7.45 -1.81 -1.30
N ALA A 34 -6.43 -1.52 -0.48
CA ALA A 34 -5.33 -2.44 -0.22
C ALA A 34 -5.73 -3.56 0.75
N GLY A 35 -6.54 -3.25 1.76
CA GLY A 35 -7.12 -4.23 2.68
C GLY A 35 -8.00 -5.27 1.98
N ALA A 36 -8.86 -4.84 1.04
CA ALA A 36 -9.71 -5.74 0.26
C ALA A 36 -8.93 -6.78 -0.58
N ARG A 37 -7.67 -6.49 -0.90
CA ARG A 37 -6.77 -7.40 -1.63
C ARG A 37 -5.87 -8.24 -0.71
N GLY A 38 -5.96 -8.04 0.61
CA GLY A 38 -5.09 -8.71 1.58
C GLY A 38 -3.64 -8.24 1.57
N PHE A 39 -3.34 -7.07 0.97
CA PHE A 39 -1.99 -6.49 1.02
C PHE A 39 -1.68 -5.84 2.37
N ILE A 40 -2.72 -5.43 3.09
CA ILE A 40 -2.64 -4.88 4.44
C ILE A 40 -3.50 -5.76 5.35
N ASP A 41 -2.96 -6.16 6.50
CA ASP A 41 -3.66 -7.01 7.46
C ASP A 41 -4.80 -6.28 8.20
N ASP A 42 -4.60 -5.01 8.57
CA ASP A 42 -5.58 -4.23 9.35
C ASP A 42 -5.40 -2.71 9.17
N VAL A 43 -6.49 -1.94 9.34
CA VAL A 43 -6.48 -0.47 9.40
C VAL A 43 -6.68 -0.05 10.86
N ILE A 44 -5.60 0.39 11.50
CA ILE A 44 -5.57 0.64 12.96
C ILE A 44 -5.67 2.13 13.30
N LEU A 45 -6.09 2.42 14.54
CA LEU A 45 -6.00 3.77 15.08
C LEU A 45 -4.53 4.15 15.35
N PRO A 46 -4.09 5.39 15.07
CA PRO A 46 -2.68 5.77 15.18
C PRO A 46 -2.05 5.50 16.56
N HIS A 47 -2.79 5.68 17.65
CA HIS A 47 -2.29 5.45 19.01
C HIS A 47 -2.19 3.96 19.39
N GLU A 48 -2.82 3.05 18.63
CA GLU A 48 -2.72 1.61 18.87
C GLU A 48 -1.42 0.99 18.33
N THR A 49 -0.67 1.74 17.51
CA THR A 49 0.51 1.27 16.77
C THR A 49 1.49 0.48 17.67
N ARG A 50 1.86 1.02 18.84
CA ARG A 50 2.78 0.35 19.77
C ARG A 50 2.25 -1.01 20.23
N LYS A 51 0.97 -1.05 20.65
CA LYS A 51 0.32 -2.28 21.14
C LYS A 51 0.28 -3.35 20.05
N ARG A 52 -0.06 -2.96 18.82
CA ARG A 52 -0.14 -3.86 17.66
C ARG A 52 1.22 -4.44 17.32
N ILE A 53 2.26 -3.60 17.24
CA ILE A 53 3.64 -4.04 16.96
C ILE A 53 4.13 -5.02 18.02
N CYS A 54 3.99 -4.69 19.32
CA CYS A 54 4.43 -5.56 20.40
C CYS A 54 3.76 -6.94 20.34
N ARG A 55 2.45 -6.99 20.09
CA ARG A 55 1.72 -8.26 19.93
C ARG A 55 2.24 -9.07 18.76
N SER A 56 2.43 -8.45 17.59
CA SER A 56 2.93 -9.15 16.40
C SER A 56 4.34 -9.72 16.60
N LEU A 57 5.24 -8.97 17.26
CA LEU A 57 6.59 -9.44 17.57
C LEU A 57 6.58 -10.64 18.54
N VAL A 58 5.70 -10.63 19.55
CA VAL A 58 5.54 -11.77 20.46
C VAL A 58 5.03 -13.00 19.72
N MET A 59 4.05 -12.84 18.84
CA MET A 59 3.52 -13.94 18.01
C MET A 59 4.59 -14.53 17.08
N LEU A 60 5.46 -13.69 16.52
CA LEU A 60 6.48 -14.10 15.56
C LEU A 60 7.78 -14.60 16.19
N ARG A 61 7.83 -14.73 17.53
CA ARG A 61 9.05 -15.07 18.28
C ARG A 61 9.75 -16.33 17.77
N ASP A 62 8.98 -17.36 17.45
CA ASP A 62 9.50 -18.67 17.07
C ASP A 62 9.44 -18.93 15.56
N LYS A 63 9.24 -17.89 14.75
CA LYS A 63 9.17 -18.01 13.29
C LYS A 63 10.52 -18.48 12.75
N LYS A 64 10.53 -19.65 12.12
CA LYS A 64 11.66 -20.19 11.36
C LYS A 64 11.33 -20.16 9.87
N LEU A 65 12.30 -19.73 9.05
CA LEU A 65 12.19 -19.70 7.60
C LEU A 65 13.54 -20.04 7.00
N GLU A 66 13.55 -20.97 6.06
CA GLU A 66 14.74 -21.38 5.33
C GLU A 66 14.69 -20.79 3.92
N ASN A 67 15.82 -20.21 3.50
CA ASN A 67 15.98 -19.71 2.14
C ASN A 67 16.68 -20.76 1.26
N PRO A 68 16.51 -20.70 -0.07
CA PRO A 68 17.28 -21.54 -0.98
C PRO A 68 18.80 -21.40 -0.77
N TRP A 69 19.52 -22.52 -0.87
CA TRP A 69 20.97 -22.53 -0.70
C TRP A 69 21.69 -21.73 -1.79
N ARG A 70 22.61 -20.85 -1.38
CA ARG A 70 23.51 -20.08 -2.26
C ARG A 70 24.74 -19.65 -1.46
N LYS A 71 25.88 -19.41 -2.14
CA LYS A 71 27.10 -18.88 -1.49
C LYS A 71 26.87 -17.48 -0.90
N HIS A 72 26.24 -16.60 -1.66
CA HIS A 72 25.83 -15.24 -1.26
C HIS A 72 24.73 -14.73 -2.21
N GLY A 73 24.13 -13.58 -1.88
CA GLY A 73 23.28 -12.85 -2.81
C GLY A 73 24.09 -12.13 -3.90
N ASN A 74 23.40 -11.62 -4.92
CA ASN A 74 23.95 -10.71 -5.93
C ASN A 74 23.06 -9.46 -5.97
N ILE A 75 23.16 -8.62 -4.94
CA ILE A 75 22.41 -7.36 -4.88
C ILE A 75 23.06 -6.35 -5.85
N PRO A 76 22.30 -5.54 -6.60
CA PRO A 76 22.87 -4.49 -7.44
C PRO A 76 23.82 -3.58 -6.63
N LEU A 77 24.98 -3.24 -7.22
CA LEU A 77 25.95 -2.29 -6.68
C LEU A 77 25.72 -0.89 -7.26
#